data_AF-A0A5P8WA02-F1
#
_entry.id   AF-A0A5P8WA02-F1
#
_cell.length_a   1.000
_cell.length_b   1.000
_cell.length_c   1.000
_cell.angle_alpha   90.00
_cell.angle_beta   90.00
_cell.angle_gamma   90.00
#
_symmetry.space_group_name_H-M   'P 1'
#
loop_
_entity.id
_entity.type
_entity.pdbx_description
1 polymer ?
#
loop_
_entity_poly.entity_id
_entity_poly.type
_entity_poly.pdbx_seq_one_letter_code
_entity_poly.pdbx_strand_id
1 'polypeptide(L)'
;MFRGPKQNGRVTPQTLFRGSVNYVGSGSSTRYVTPPGVLDGPYISQFLLLTIPWGTQSISPLIRTALPGNDFLINFQEWLTIQNGGSSGKTIKTIRNSQFAIRNSQFAMTLLRR
;
A
#
# COMPACT_ATOMS: atom_id res chain seq x y z
N MET A 1 21.70 -9.18 3.74
CA MET A 1 20.65 -9.75 4.63
C MET A 1 19.43 -8.83 4.66
N PHE A 2 18.21 -9.37 4.63
CA PHE A 2 16.99 -8.56 4.74
C PHE A 2 16.82 -8.00 6.15
N ARG A 3 16.56 -6.69 6.25
CA ARG A 3 16.32 -5.96 7.50
C ARG A 3 14.88 -5.48 7.49
N GLY A 4 14.04 -6.11 8.29
CA GLY A 4 12.60 -5.85 8.35
C GLY A 4 11.92 -6.79 9.34
N PRO A 5 10.59 -6.66 9.52
CA PRO A 5 9.83 -7.41 10.51
C PRO A 5 9.93 -8.93 10.28
N LYS A 6 10.22 -9.66 11.36
CA LYS A 6 10.43 -11.11 11.36
C LYS A 6 9.81 -11.70 12.61
N GLN A 7 9.31 -12.93 12.49
CA GLN A 7 8.91 -13.76 13.62
C GLN A 7 9.91 -14.92 13.70
N ASN A 8 10.52 -15.13 14.87
CA ASN A 8 11.54 -16.18 15.07
C ASN A 8 12.69 -16.12 14.03
N GLY A 9 13.14 -14.91 13.67
CA GLY A 9 14.22 -14.69 12.70
C GLY A 9 13.85 -14.92 11.22
N ARG A 10 12.59 -15.26 10.92
CA ARG A 10 12.11 -15.51 9.55
C ARG A 10 11.04 -14.49 9.16
N VAL A 11 10.97 -14.19 7.87
CA VAL A 11 9.82 -13.48 7.32
C VAL A 11 8.68 -14.50 7.20
N THR A 12 7.51 -14.16 7.74
CA THR A 12 6.32 -14.98 7.67
C THR A 12 5.24 -14.24 6.88
N PRO A 13 4.17 -14.90 6.41
CA PRO A 13 3.05 -14.21 5.78
C PRO A 13 2.49 -13.06 6.64
N GLN A 14 2.54 -13.19 7.97
CA GLN A 14 2.07 -12.17 8.90
C GLN A 14 2.99 -10.95 8.98
N THR A 15 4.30 -11.12 8.76
CA THR A 15 5.30 -10.04 8.79
C THR A 15 5.63 -9.48 7.40
N LEU A 16 5.21 -10.16 6.33
CA LEU A 16 5.44 -9.74 4.96
C LEU A 16 4.73 -8.41 4.68
N PHE A 17 5.45 -7.48 4.03
CA PHE A 17 4.98 -6.12 3.69
C PHE A 17 4.53 -5.24 4.87
N ARG A 18 4.78 -5.67 6.11
CA ARG A 18 4.59 -4.82 7.29
C ARG A 18 5.67 -3.74 7.35
N GLY A 19 5.27 -2.55 7.80
CA GLY A 19 6.14 -1.38 7.85
C GLY A 19 7.27 -1.50 8.89
N SER A 20 8.39 -0.85 8.60
CA SER A 20 9.49 -0.64 9.54
C SER A 20 10.07 0.76 9.34
N VAL A 21 10.66 1.31 10.39
CA VAL A 21 11.28 2.63 10.36
C VAL A 21 12.78 2.53 10.65
N ASN A 22 13.54 3.42 10.00
CA ASN A 22 14.97 3.56 10.23
C ASN A 22 15.18 4.80 11.10
N TYR A 23 15.60 4.61 12.34
CA TYR A 23 16.00 5.70 13.22
C TYR A 23 17.50 5.94 13.05
N VAL A 24 17.86 7.18 12.71
CA VAL A 24 19.25 7.64 12.72
C VAL A 24 19.49 8.34 14.06
N GLY A 25 20.35 7.76 14.89
CA GLY A 25 20.76 8.38 16.16
C GLY A 25 21.81 9.48 15.94
N SER A 26 22.23 10.15 17.03
CA SER A 26 23.42 11.02 16.97
C SER A 26 24.65 10.14 16.68
N GLY A 27 25.25 10.31 15.50
CA GLY A 27 26.34 9.48 14.95
C GLY A 27 25.92 8.55 13.79
N SER A 28 26.83 7.70 13.30
CA SER A 28 26.59 6.80 12.14
C SER A 28 25.77 5.53 12.45
N SER A 29 25.05 5.50 13.58
CA SER A 29 24.29 4.32 14.01
C SER A 29 22.83 4.39 13.52
N THR A 30 22.49 3.55 12.55
CA THR A 30 21.10 3.36 12.08
C THR A 30 20.46 2.16 12.77
N ARG A 31 19.31 2.37 13.41
CA ARG A 31 18.50 1.32 14.05
C ARG A 31 17.24 1.05 13.22
N TYR A 32 17.05 -0.21 12.85
CA TYR A 32 15.83 -0.69 12.21
C TYR A 32 14.84 -1.10 13.30
N VAL A 33 13.67 -0.48 13.34
CA VAL A 33 12.65 -0.73 14.36
C VAL A 33 11.31 -1.00 13.68
N THR A 34 10.58 -1.98 14.19
CA THR A 34 9.16 -2.14 13.87
C THR A 34 8.38 -1.38 14.93
N PRO A 35 7.63 -0.32 14.59
CA PRO A 35 6.85 0.42 15.57
C PRO A 35 5.84 -0.50 16.28
N PRO A 36 5.51 -0.21 17.55
CA PRO A 36 4.49 -0.97 18.29
C PRO A 36 3.15 -0.91 17.56
N GLY A 37 2.35 -1.99 17.62
CA GLY A 37 1.05 -2.08 16.96
C GLY A 37 1.09 -2.46 15.47
N VAL A 38 2.25 -2.41 14.80
CA VAL A 38 2.34 -2.72 13.35
C VAL A 38 2.17 -4.22 13.06
N LEU A 39 2.61 -5.08 13.97
CA LEU A 39 2.46 -6.54 13.86
C LEU A 39 1.24 -7.08 14.61
N ASP A 40 0.62 -6.23 15.43
CA ASP A 40 -0.48 -6.61 16.30
C ASP A 40 -1.80 -6.47 15.53
N GLY A 41 -2.51 -7.58 15.37
CA GLY A 41 -3.82 -7.60 14.73
C GLY A 41 -3.80 -7.53 13.18
N PRO A 42 -4.88 -7.03 12.57
CA PRO A 42 -5.08 -7.06 11.11
C PRO A 42 -3.99 -6.32 10.32
N TYR A 43 -3.89 -6.62 9.03
CA TYR A 43 -2.95 -5.94 8.13
C TYR A 43 -3.27 -4.45 7.93
N ILE A 44 -4.56 -4.12 7.98
CA ILE A 44 -5.06 -2.78 7.73
C ILE A 44 -5.52 -2.14 9.04
N SER A 45 -5.12 -0.90 9.24
CA SER A 45 -5.54 -0.09 10.39
C SER A 45 -7.05 0.09 10.40
N GLN A 46 -7.65 0.01 11.59
CA GLN A 46 -9.10 0.22 11.79
C GLN A 46 -9.54 1.63 11.34
N PHE A 47 -8.65 2.62 11.38
CA PHE A 47 -8.93 3.97 10.87
C PHE A 47 -9.22 4.02 9.36
N LEU A 48 -8.81 3.00 8.60
CA LEU A 48 -9.11 2.87 7.17
C LEU A 48 -10.35 2.01 6.88
N LEU A 49 -10.85 1.27 7.87
CA LEU A 49 -11.97 0.34 7.70
C LEU A 49 -13.26 0.88 8.29
N LEU A 50 -13.16 1.71 9.32
CA LEU A 50 -14.32 2.26 10.03
C LEU A 50 -14.73 3.60 9.43
N THR A 51 -16.04 3.85 9.42
CA THR A 51 -16.62 5.15 9.07
C THR A 51 -16.11 6.22 10.03
N ILE A 52 -15.65 7.34 9.47
CA ILE A 52 -15.09 8.45 10.25
C ILE A 52 -16.20 9.48 10.50
N PRO A 53 -16.56 9.79 11.76
CA PRO A 53 -17.47 10.88 12.05
C PRO A 53 -16.80 12.22 11.74
N TRP A 54 -17.50 13.11 11.03
CA TRP A 54 -17.02 14.45 10.69
C TRP A 54 -18.11 15.49 10.95
N GLY A 55 -18.17 15.95 12.20
CA GLY A 55 -19.22 16.87 12.65
C GLY A 55 -20.60 16.21 12.54
N THR A 56 -21.51 16.83 11.79
CA THR A 56 -22.85 16.27 11.50
C THR A 56 -22.86 15.28 10.34
N GLN A 57 -21.73 15.11 9.65
CA GLN A 57 -21.57 14.21 8.52
C GLN A 57 -20.70 13.00 8.89
N SER A 58 -20.59 12.05 7.97
CA SER A 58 -19.66 10.92 8.10
C SER A 58 -18.95 10.66 6.78
N ILE A 59 -17.71 10.20 6.86
CA ILE A 59 -16.90 9.82 5.70
C ILE A 59 -16.94 8.30 5.60
N SER A 60 -17.48 7.82 4.48
CA SER A 60 -17.51 6.39 4.17
C SER A 60 -16.09 5.88 3.84
N PRO A 61 -15.70 4.69 4.35
CA PRO A 61 -14.41 4.06 4.05
C PRO A 61 -14.42 3.30 2.70
N LEU A 62 -15.47 3.44 1.89
CA LEU A 62 -15.58 2.76 0.61
C LEU A 62 -14.88 3.58 -0.50
N ILE A 63 -14.00 2.94 -1.26
CA ILE A 63 -13.34 3.56 -2.43
C ILE A 63 -13.60 2.72 -3.68
N ARG A 64 -13.50 3.36 -4.86
CA ARG A 64 -13.44 2.65 -6.14
C ARG A 64 -12.02 2.17 -6.36
N THR A 65 -11.88 0.90 -6.73
CA THR A 65 -10.57 0.26 -6.84
C THR A 65 -10.33 -0.21 -8.27
N ALA A 66 -9.06 -0.35 -8.65
CA ALA A 66 -8.70 -0.96 -9.91
C ALA A 66 -9.23 -2.41 -9.99
N LEU A 67 -9.66 -2.83 -11.17
CA LEU A 67 -9.93 -4.23 -11.49
C LEU A 67 -8.60 -5.01 -11.54
N PRO A 68 -8.61 -6.33 -11.28
CA PRO A 68 -7.44 -7.17 -11.53
C PRO A 68 -6.97 -7.09 -12.99
N GLY A 69 -5.65 -7.23 -13.21
CA GLY A 69 -5.04 -7.19 -14.55
C GLY A 69 -4.76 -5.80 -15.11
N ASN A 70 -4.89 -4.75 -14.30
CA ASN A 70 -4.40 -3.40 -14.64
C ASN A 70 -2.87 -3.31 -14.45
N ASP A 71 -2.12 -4.12 -15.18
CA ASP A 71 -0.66 -4.10 -15.17
C ASP A 71 -0.14 -3.25 -16.36
N PHE A 72 0.75 -2.30 -16.05
CA PHE A 72 1.31 -1.34 -16.99
C PHE A 72 2.82 -1.50 -17.04
N LEU A 73 3.47 -0.98 -18.10
CA LEU A 73 4.93 -1.01 -18.26
C LEU A 73 5.54 -2.43 -18.23
N ILE A 74 4.75 -3.44 -18.56
CA ILE A 74 5.21 -4.85 -18.59
C ILE A 74 5.92 -5.21 -19.89
N ASN A 75 5.64 -4.48 -20.98
CA ASN A 75 6.32 -4.66 -22.25
C ASN A 75 7.38 -3.57 -22.46
N PHE A 76 8.51 -3.95 -23.05
CA PHE A 76 9.66 -3.06 -23.20
C PHE A 76 9.35 -1.81 -24.02
N GLN A 77 8.57 -1.94 -25.09
CA GLN A 77 8.23 -0.82 -25.97
C GLN A 77 7.36 0.21 -25.25
N GLU A 78 6.35 -0.24 -24.50
CA GLU A 78 5.51 0.62 -23.66
C GLU A 78 6.33 1.29 -22.57
N TRP A 79 7.22 0.56 -21.91
CA TRP A 79 8.13 1.14 -20.94
C TRP A 79 8.99 2.24 -21.56
N LEU A 80 9.65 1.97 -22.68
CA LEU A 80 10.53 2.92 -23.36
C LEU A 80 9.77 4.15 -23.87
N THR A 81 8.59 3.96 -24.45
CA THR A 81 7.72 5.06 -24.90
C THR A 81 7.36 5.98 -23.74
N ILE A 82 6.98 5.42 -22.57
CA ILE A 82 6.68 6.23 -21.37
C ILE A 82 7.94 6.91 -20.82
N GLN A 83 9.09 6.24 -20.78
CA GLN A 83 10.35 6.86 -20.32
C GLN A 83 10.76 8.05 -21.21
N ASN A 84 10.45 8.00 -22.51
CA ASN A 84 10.69 9.10 -23.45
C ASN A 84 9.60 10.19 -23.40
N GLY A 85 8.70 10.18 -22.42
CA GLY A 85 7.62 11.16 -22.26
C GLY A 85 6.43 10.95 -23.18
N GLY A 86 6.36 9.83 -23.89
CA GLY A 86 5.19 9.43 -24.67
C GLY A 86 4.03 8.92 -23.80
N SER A 87 2.89 8.64 -24.44
CA SER A 87 1.71 8.05 -23.79
C SER A 87 1.50 6.61 -24.24
N SER A 88 1.19 5.71 -23.31
CA SER A 88 0.84 4.32 -23.62
C SER A 88 -0.61 4.15 -24.10
N GLY A 89 -1.44 5.19 -23.96
CA GLY A 89 -2.87 5.15 -24.25
C GLY A 89 -3.71 4.26 -23.32
N LYS A 90 -3.08 3.53 -22.39
CA LYS A 90 -3.79 2.67 -21.44
C LYS A 90 -4.37 3.49 -20.28
N THR A 91 -5.54 3.07 -19.82
CA THR A 91 -6.22 3.66 -18.66
C THR A 91 -6.55 2.59 -17.63
N ILE A 92 -6.62 3.00 -16.36
CA ILE A 92 -7.01 2.10 -15.26
C ILE A 92 -8.49 1.78 -15.38
N LYS A 93 -8.83 0.50 -15.49
CA LYS A 93 -10.21 0.04 -15.41
C LYS A 93 -10.60 -0.13 -13.95
N THR A 94 -11.64 0.57 -13.50
CA THR A 94 -12.12 0.51 -12.13
C THR A 94 -13.39 -0.32 -12.02
N ILE A 95 -13.63 -0.87 -10.83
CA ILE A 95 -14.94 -1.45 -10.51
C ILE A 95 -16.02 -0.36 -10.52
N ARG A 96 -17.24 -0.74 -10.90
CA ARG A 96 -18.37 0.20 -10.97
C ARG A 96 -18.86 0.64 -9.59
N ASN A 97 -18.86 -0.28 -8.61
CA ASN A 97 -19.36 -0.04 -7.27
C ASN A 97 -18.21 0.17 -6.29
N SER A 98 -18.34 1.14 -5.38
CA SER A 98 -17.35 1.33 -4.30
C SER A 98 -17.36 0.10 -3.39
N GLN A 99 -16.18 -0.38 -3.03
CA GLN A 99 -16.02 -1.50 -2.11
C GLN A 99 -15.09 -1.10 -0.96
N PHE A 100 -15.13 -1.85 0.15
CA PHE A 100 -14.25 -1.58 1.28
C PHE A 100 -12.82 -1.49 0.83
N ALA A 101 -12.16 -0.44 1.31
CA ALA A 101 -10.99 0.09 0.66
C ALA A 101 -9.83 -0.87 0.55
N ILE A 102 -9.74 -1.96 1.29
CA ILE A 102 -8.52 -2.79 1.27
C ILE A 102 -8.84 -4.27 1.57
N ARG A 103 -9.19 -5.05 0.54
CA ARG A 103 -9.26 -6.52 0.61
C ARG A 103 -8.02 -7.23 0.06
N ASN A 104 -7.18 -6.55 -0.74
CA ASN A 104 -5.89 -7.05 -1.21
C ASN A 104 -4.88 -5.91 -1.50
N SER A 105 -3.66 -6.25 -1.93
CA SER A 105 -2.55 -5.30 -2.13
C SER A 105 -2.78 -4.25 -3.22
N GLN A 106 -3.52 -4.56 -4.29
CA GLN A 106 -3.80 -3.59 -5.38
C GLN A 106 -4.66 -2.41 -4.91
N PHE A 107 -5.38 -2.59 -3.80
CA PHE A 107 -6.23 -1.58 -3.23
C PHE A 107 -5.46 -0.48 -2.49
N ALA A 108 -4.45 -0.87 -1.71
CA ALA A 108 -3.59 0.08 -0.98
C ALA A 108 -2.88 1.02 -1.97
N MET A 109 -2.49 0.51 -3.14
CA MET A 109 -1.94 1.31 -4.22
C MET A 109 -2.95 2.31 -4.80
N THR A 110 -4.24 1.96 -4.86
CA THR A 110 -5.27 2.88 -5.38
C THR A 110 -5.54 4.03 -4.42
N LEU A 111 -5.52 3.79 -3.10
CA LEU A 111 -5.76 4.83 -2.08
C LEU A 111 -4.71 5.96 -2.11
N LEU A 112 -3.46 5.64 -2.46
CA LEU A 112 -2.34 6.59 -2.45
C LEU A 112 -2.15 7.34 -3.77
N ARG A 113 -2.99 7.07 -4.77
CA ARG A 113 -2.93 7.71 -6.08
C ARG A 113 -3.64 9.07 -6.03
N ARG A 114 -2.89 10.15 -6.25
CA ARG A 114 -3.44 11.50 -6.51
C ARG A 114 -3.90 11.63 -7.96
#